data_AF-A0A1J5AN13-F1
#
_entry.id   AF-A0A1J5AN13-F1
#
_cell.length_a   1.000
_cell.length_b   1.000
_cell.length_c   1.000
_cell.angle_alpha   90.00
_cell.angle_beta   90.00
_cell.angle_gamma   90.00
#
_symmetry.space_group_name_H-M   'P 1'
#
loop_
_entity.id
_entity.type
_entity.pdbx_description
1 polymer ?
#
loop_
_entity_poly.entity_id
_entity_poly.type
_entity_poly.pdbx_seq_one_letter_code
_entity_poly.pdbx_strand_id
1 'polypeptide(L)'
;MLQRFTLVLTLLLGGLLLAACSADTGTSSQVKLAPVSALPQPMQDAPAAVRTAYQFAVANPDALQNVPCYCGCGAIGHKSNLACYIKEFGADGKPVFDDHAMGCSLCVDIATDVMQLTGEGKSPADIRQQIVDTYSKFGPGNQ
;
A
#
# COMPACT_ATOMS: atom_id res chain seq x y z
N MET A 1 -3.88 6.10 -74.48
CA MET A 1 -3.40 7.48 -74.28
C MET A 1 -4.24 8.07 -73.16
N LEU A 2 -3.98 7.71 -71.91
CA LEU A 2 -2.87 8.17 -71.07
C LEU A 2 -2.80 9.71 -71.02
N GLN A 3 -2.81 10.21 -69.78
CA GLN A 3 -2.30 11.52 -69.36
C GLN A 3 -3.33 12.63 -69.13
N ARG A 4 -3.96 12.60 -67.95
CA ARG A 4 -4.06 13.79 -67.07
C ARG A 4 -3.89 13.35 -65.62
N PHE A 5 -2.66 12.98 -65.28
CA PHE A 5 -2.20 12.88 -63.91
C PHE A 5 -2.09 14.29 -63.31
N THR A 6 -2.36 14.37 -62.00
CA THR A 6 -1.90 15.37 -61.02
C THR A 6 -2.77 16.61 -60.77
N LEU A 7 -3.59 16.49 -59.72
CA LEU A 7 -3.90 17.52 -58.70
C LEU A 7 -4.69 16.76 -57.62
N VAL A 8 -4.04 15.95 -56.77
CA VAL A 8 -3.64 16.36 -55.41
C VAL A 8 -4.51 17.50 -54.88
N LEU A 9 -5.61 17.15 -54.21
CA LEU A 9 -6.02 17.89 -53.01
C LEU A 9 -6.80 16.96 -52.10
N THR A 10 -6.07 16.47 -51.11
CA THR A 10 -6.56 15.98 -49.82
C THR A 10 -7.67 16.89 -49.27
N LEU A 11 -8.86 16.34 -49.03
CA LEU A 11 -9.82 16.91 -48.09
C LEU A 11 -10.22 15.83 -47.08
N LEU A 12 -9.51 15.84 -45.96
CA LEU A 12 -10.03 15.40 -44.67
C LEU A 12 -11.24 16.28 -44.32
N LEU A 13 -12.35 15.71 -43.85
CA LEU A 13 -13.04 16.08 -42.60
C LEU A 13 -14.47 15.48 -42.52
N GLY A 14 -14.80 14.97 -41.33
CA GLY A 14 -16.16 14.68 -40.89
C GLY A 14 -16.47 13.18 -40.92
N GLY A 15 -16.47 12.43 -39.82
CA GLY A 15 -16.58 12.77 -38.43
C GLY A 15 -17.44 11.66 -37.83
N LEU A 16 -16.94 10.95 -36.82
CA LEU A 16 -17.81 10.24 -35.88
C LEU A 16 -17.06 10.15 -34.55
N LEU A 17 -17.47 11.07 -33.68
CA LEU A 17 -17.07 11.21 -32.30
C LEU A 17 -17.61 10.01 -31.51
N LEU A 18 -16.72 9.16 -31.01
CA LEU A 18 -16.99 8.35 -29.83
C LEU A 18 -15.85 8.60 -28.86
N ALA A 19 -15.91 9.77 -28.19
CA ALA A 19 -15.23 9.97 -26.93
C ALA A 19 -15.89 9.03 -25.91
N ALA A 20 -15.36 7.81 -25.79
CA ALA A 20 -15.64 6.93 -24.68
C ALA A 20 -14.90 7.49 -23.45
N CYS A 21 -15.47 8.54 -22.86
CA CYS A 21 -15.13 8.93 -21.51
C CYS A 21 -15.82 7.93 -20.57
N SER A 22 -15.18 6.77 -20.35
CA SER A 22 -15.44 6.04 -19.12
C SER A 22 -14.94 6.92 -18.00
N ALA A 23 -15.85 7.70 -17.41
CA ALA A 23 -15.65 8.24 -16.08
C ALA A 23 -15.62 7.02 -15.14
N ASP A 24 -14.45 6.41 -15.01
CA ASP A 24 -14.11 5.61 -13.85
C ASP A 24 -14.27 6.55 -12.66
N THR A 25 -15.48 6.54 -12.09
CA THR A 25 -15.73 7.09 -10.77
C THR A 25 -15.21 6.08 -9.77
N GLY A 26 -13.97 5.62 -9.98
CA GLY A 26 -13.18 4.95 -8.97
C GLY A 26 -12.97 6.00 -7.91
N THR A 27 -13.74 5.88 -6.83
CA THR A 27 -13.39 6.55 -5.59
C THR A 27 -12.03 6.00 -5.21
N SER A 28 -10.95 6.68 -5.61
CA SER A 28 -9.63 6.44 -5.02
C SER A 28 -9.80 6.74 -3.54
N SER A 29 -10.08 5.70 -2.77
CA SER A 29 -10.11 5.77 -1.32
C SER A 29 -8.69 6.11 -0.90
N GLN A 30 -8.45 7.39 -0.65
CA GLN A 30 -7.15 7.89 -0.22
C GLN A 30 -6.81 7.18 1.09
N VAL A 31 -5.75 6.38 1.08
CA VAL A 31 -5.31 5.64 2.26
C VAL A 31 -4.91 6.63 3.36
N LYS A 32 -5.51 6.48 4.54
CA LYS A 32 -5.26 7.39 5.66
C LYS A 32 -3.86 7.16 6.21
N LEU A 33 -3.13 8.24 6.49
CA LEU A 33 -1.86 8.22 7.21
C LEU A 33 -1.97 9.09 8.47
N ALA A 34 -1.35 8.67 9.56
CA ALA A 34 -1.20 9.52 10.74
C ALA A 34 -0.25 10.70 10.41
N PRO A 35 -0.41 11.88 11.04
CA PRO A 35 0.55 12.96 10.84
C PRO A 35 1.94 12.56 11.36
N VAL A 36 3.01 13.06 10.73
CA VAL A 36 4.40 12.78 11.16
C VAL A 36 4.61 13.17 12.63
N SER A 37 3.98 14.25 13.09
CA SER A 37 4.07 14.72 14.48
C SER A 37 3.43 13.78 15.51
N ALA A 38 2.65 12.77 15.08
CA ALA A 38 2.14 11.72 15.96
C ALA A 38 3.18 10.62 16.24
N LEU A 39 4.31 10.60 15.52
CA LEU A 39 5.36 9.62 15.71
C LEU A 39 6.43 10.12 16.71
N PRO A 40 7.10 9.22 17.45
CA PRO A 40 8.33 9.53 18.17
C PRO A 40 9.44 10.05 17.24
N GLN A 41 10.31 10.93 17.74
CA GLN A 41 11.37 11.57 16.95
C GLN A 41 12.21 10.59 16.10
N PRO A 42 12.66 9.43 16.61
CA PRO A 42 13.42 8.47 15.78
C PRO A 42 12.68 7.98 14.54
N MET A 43 11.36 7.80 14.62
CA MET A 43 10.51 7.37 13.50
C MET A 43 10.19 8.53 12.55
N GLN A 44 10.20 9.77 13.04
CA GLN A 44 10.12 10.97 12.20
C GLN A 44 11.39 11.13 11.35
N ASP A 45 12.55 10.83 11.91
CA ASP A 45 13.85 10.95 11.23
C ASP A 45 14.21 9.73 10.37
N ALA A 46 13.38 8.68 10.42
CA ALA A 46 13.57 7.46 9.64
C ALA A 46 13.53 7.70 8.12
N PRO A 47 14.09 6.78 7.31
CA PRO A 47 13.89 6.78 5.87
C PRO A 47 12.40 6.85 5.52
N ALA A 48 12.08 7.51 4.40
CA ALA A 48 10.69 7.85 4.06
C ALA A 48 9.75 6.63 4.07
N ALA A 49 10.16 5.49 3.52
CA ALA A 49 9.36 4.27 3.51
C ALA A 49 9.05 3.76 4.94
N VAL A 50 10.05 3.75 5.82
CA VAL A 50 9.91 3.35 7.23
C VAL A 50 8.94 4.29 7.95
N ARG A 51 9.16 5.60 7.83
CA ARG A 51 8.28 6.61 8.42
C ARG A 51 6.83 6.46 7.94
N THR A 52 6.61 6.31 6.64
CA THR A 52 5.27 6.13 6.06
C THR A 52 4.62 4.85 6.58
N ALA A 53 5.36 3.75 6.72
CA ALA A 53 4.84 2.51 7.27
C ALA A 53 4.39 2.68 8.75
N TYR A 54 5.13 3.42 9.57
CA TYR A 54 4.69 3.79 10.92
C TYR A 54 3.43 4.67 10.90
N GLN A 55 3.35 5.66 10.01
CA GLN A 55 2.14 6.49 9.85
C GLN A 55 0.93 5.65 9.45
N PHE A 56 1.14 4.66 8.57
CA PHE A 56 0.11 3.74 8.11
C PHE A 56 -0.35 2.81 9.22
N ALA A 57 0.58 2.23 10.00
CA ALA A 57 0.29 1.35 11.13
C ALA A 57 -0.58 2.04 12.20
N VAL A 58 -0.29 3.31 12.50
CA VAL A 58 -1.08 4.10 13.46
C VAL A 58 -2.48 4.40 12.92
N ALA A 59 -2.61 4.71 11.63
CA ALA A 59 -3.88 5.10 11.04
C ALA A 59 -4.79 3.92 10.62
N ASN A 60 -4.22 2.73 10.39
CA ASN A 60 -4.91 1.56 9.85
C ASN A 60 -4.46 0.28 10.58
N PRO A 61 -4.59 0.20 11.93
CA PRO A 61 -4.10 -0.94 12.69
C PRO A 61 -4.73 -2.26 12.25
N ASP A 62 -6.03 -2.28 11.96
CA ASP A 62 -6.74 -3.47 11.53
C ASP A 62 -6.18 -4.06 10.21
N ALA A 63 -5.71 -3.19 9.30
CA ALA A 63 -5.15 -3.62 8.02
C ALA A 63 -3.84 -4.41 8.22
N LEU A 64 -2.97 -3.94 9.11
CA LEU A 64 -1.71 -4.63 9.43
C LEU A 64 -1.88 -5.77 10.42
N GLN A 65 -2.90 -5.75 11.27
CA GLN A 65 -3.23 -6.85 12.17
C GLN A 65 -3.76 -8.06 11.39
N ASN A 66 -4.44 -7.83 10.28
CA ASN A 66 -4.99 -8.85 9.40
C ASN A 66 -3.92 -9.70 8.69
N VAL A 67 -2.66 -9.23 8.59
CA VAL A 67 -1.63 -9.91 7.80
C VAL A 67 -0.43 -10.39 8.63
N PRO A 68 0.17 -11.55 8.29
CA PRO A 68 1.45 -11.99 8.85
C PRO A 68 2.62 -11.09 8.45
N CYS A 69 3.67 -11.13 9.26
CA CYS A 69 5.05 -10.88 8.86
C CYS A 69 5.81 -12.20 8.76
N TYR A 70 6.77 -12.25 7.84
CA TYR A 70 7.55 -13.45 7.50
C TYR A 70 9.04 -13.30 7.80
N CYS A 71 9.44 -12.31 8.61
CA CYS A 71 10.84 -12.04 8.94
C CYS A 71 11.39 -12.90 10.09
N GLY A 72 10.57 -13.78 10.69
CA GLY A 72 10.94 -14.61 11.84
C GLY A 72 10.69 -13.97 13.21
N CYS A 73 10.15 -12.75 13.28
CA CYS A 73 9.85 -12.06 14.55
C CYS A 73 8.76 -12.74 15.40
N GLY A 74 8.11 -13.78 14.91
CA GLY A 74 7.25 -14.63 15.74
C GLY A 74 7.99 -15.23 16.94
N ALA A 75 9.31 -15.45 16.83
CA ALA A 75 10.14 -15.94 17.94
C ALA A 75 10.28 -14.96 19.11
N ILE A 76 10.05 -13.67 18.88
CA ILE A 76 10.06 -12.61 19.92
C ILE A 76 8.65 -12.21 20.36
N GLY A 77 7.62 -12.93 19.89
CA GLY A 77 6.24 -12.73 20.31
C GLY A 77 5.40 -11.81 19.43
N HIS A 78 5.91 -11.35 18.28
CA HIS A 78 5.07 -10.61 17.32
C HIS A 78 4.01 -11.52 16.69
N LYS A 79 2.79 -11.01 16.50
CA LYS A 79 1.58 -11.77 16.12
C LYS A 79 0.89 -11.32 14.83
N SER A 80 1.48 -10.37 14.14
CA SER A 80 1.06 -9.85 12.84
C SER A 80 2.12 -8.89 12.33
N ASN A 81 1.92 -8.29 11.15
CA ASN A 81 2.74 -7.18 10.72
C ASN A 81 2.56 -5.94 11.61
N LEU A 82 1.37 -5.72 12.20
CA LEU A 82 1.12 -4.60 13.13
C LEU A 82 2.07 -4.63 14.34
N ALA A 83 2.33 -5.81 14.89
CA ALA A 83 3.18 -5.98 16.07
C ALA A 83 4.63 -5.49 15.84
N CYS A 84 5.06 -5.38 14.57
CA CYS A 84 6.37 -4.83 14.22
C CYS A 84 6.48 -3.30 14.38
N TYR A 85 5.34 -2.62 14.51
CA TYR A 85 5.23 -1.16 14.62
C TYR A 85 4.62 -0.71 15.95
N ILE A 86 3.67 -1.48 16.47
CA ILE A 86 2.88 -1.13 17.65
C ILE A 86 2.88 -2.32 18.59
N LYS A 87 3.43 -2.12 19.78
CA LYS A 87 3.45 -3.12 20.84
C LYS A 87 2.05 -3.31 21.42
N GLU A 88 1.36 -2.20 21.69
CA GLU A 88 0.00 -2.17 22.21
C GLU A 88 -0.63 -0.80 22.00
N PHE A 89 -1.94 -0.70 22.18
CA PHE A 89 -2.63 0.58 22.34
C PHE A 89 -2.93 0.80 23.82
N GLY A 90 -2.49 1.94 24.36
CA GLY A 90 -2.77 2.32 25.74
C GLY A 90 -4.27 2.55 25.99
N ALA A 91 -4.64 2.65 27.26
CA ALA A 91 -6.04 2.88 27.66
C ALA A 91 -6.64 4.19 27.11
N ASP A 92 -5.80 5.15 26.74
CA ASP A 92 -6.18 6.42 26.10
C ASP A 92 -6.25 6.31 24.56
N GLY A 93 -6.11 5.10 24.01
CA GLY A 93 -6.13 4.81 22.58
C GLY A 93 -4.85 5.19 21.84
N LYS A 94 -3.80 5.66 22.53
CA LYS A 94 -2.53 6.01 21.89
C LYS A 94 -1.65 4.78 21.69
N PRO A 95 -0.92 4.69 20.57
CA PRO A 95 -0.01 3.58 20.33
C PRO A 95 1.21 3.67 21.25
N VAL A 96 1.56 2.53 21.85
CA VAL A 96 2.90 2.27 22.36
C VAL A 96 3.68 1.63 21.23
N PHE A 97 4.68 2.33 20.71
CA PHE A 97 5.41 1.90 19.53
C PHE A 97 6.39 0.76 19.84
N ASP A 98 6.57 -0.12 18.85
CA ASP A 98 7.66 -1.08 18.75
C ASP A 98 8.64 -0.57 17.67
N ASP A 99 9.94 -0.67 17.92
CA ASP A 99 10.99 -0.15 17.03
C ASP A 99 11.51 -1.20 16.03
N HIS A 100 10.98 -2.43 16.03
CA HIS A 100 11.48 -3.51 15.20
C HIS A 100 11.47 -3.18 13.70
N ALA A 101 10.42 -2.52 13.20
CA ALA A 101 10.32 -2.11 11.80
C ALA A 101 11.35 -1.05 11.39
N MET A 102 12.01 -0.35 12.33
CA MET A 102 13.14 0.54 12.02
C MET A 102 14.31 -0.21 11.38
N GLY A 103 14.48 -1.49 11.70
CA GLY A 103 15.59 -2.33 11.26
C GLY A 103 15.22 -3.46 10.30
N CYS A 104 13.95 -3.60 9.91
CA CYS A 104 13.48 -4.76 9.13
C CYS A 104 12.77 -4.34 7.84
N SER A 105 13.46 -4.46 6.70
CA SER A 105 12.89 -4.11 5.39
C SER A 105 11.66 -4.94 5.05
N LEU A 106 11.64 -6.22 5.42
CA LEU A 106 10.50 -7.10 5.12
C LEU A 106 9.20 -6.66 5.83
N CYS A 107 9.31 -6.12 7.05
CA CYS A 107 8.16 -5.54 7.74
C CYS A 107 7.58 -4.36 6.94
N VAL A 108 8.47 -3.51 6.40
CA VAL A 108 8.15 -2.28 5.66
C VAL A 108 7.60 -2.58 4.27
N ASP A 109 8.16 -3.57 3.57
CA ASP A 109 7.69 -4.01 2.27
C ASP A 109 6.26 -4.56 2.38
N ILE A 110 5.99 -5.42 3.37
CA ILE A 110 4.65 -5.94 3.64
C ILE A 110 3.66 -4.81 3.94
N ALA A 111 4.02 -3.85 4.80
CA ALA A 111 3.14 -2.72 5.11
C ALA A 111 2.88 -1.83 3.88
N THR A 112 3.88 -1.69 3.01
CA THR A 112 3.76 -0.92 1.76
C THR A 112 2.78 -1.60 0.79
N ASP A 113 2.86 -2.92 0.65
CA ASP A 113 1.93 -3.68 -0.18
C ASP A 113 0.51 -3.65 0.42
N VAL A 114 0.35 -3.82 1.73
CA VAL A 114 -0.96 -3.69 2.39
C VAL A 114 -1.55 -2.30 2.16
N MET A 115 -0.73 -1.25 2.27
CA MET A 115 -1.15 0.12 2.01
C MET A 115 -1.62 0.29 0.55
N GLN A 116 -0.86 -0.22 -0.42
CA GLN A 116 -1.26 -0.19 -1.84
C GLN A 116 -2.60 -0.90 -2.05
N LEU A 117 -2.71 -2.14 -1.59
CA LEU A 117 -3.90 -2.98 -1.79
C LEU A 117 -5.14 -2.42 -1.08
N THR A 118 -4.94 -1.74 0.05
CA THR A 118 -6.00 -0.98 0.75
C THR A 118 -6.47 0.20 -0.10
N GLY A 119 -5.53 0.93 -0.73
CA GLY A 119 -5.86 2.03 -1.64
C GLY A 119 -6.57 1.60 -2.93
N GLU A 120 -6.31 0.37 -3.38
CA GLU A 120 -7.04 -0.29 -4.46
C GLU A 120 -8.44 -0.76 -4.05
N GLY A 121 -8.80 -0.69 -2.77
CA GLY A 121 -10.12 -1.09 -2.27
C GLY A 121 -10.34 -2.60 -2.18
N LYS A 122 -9.26 -3.41 -2.15
CA LYS A 122 -9.37 -4.86 -1.98
C LYS A 122 -9.95 -5.23 -0.61
N SER A 123 -10.63 -6.38 -0.54
CA SER A 123 -11.17 -6.87 0.73
C SER A 123 -10.05 -7.30 1.68
N PRO A 124 -10.25 -7.26 3.01
CA PRO A 124 -9.25 -7.74 3.96
C PRO A 124 -8.81 -9.19 3.71
N ALA A 125 -9.73 -10.05 3.27
CA ALA A 125 -9.42 -11.43 2.93
C ALA A 125 -8.50 -11.54 1.71
N ASP A 126 -8.77 -10.76 0.66
CA ASP A 126 -7.94 -10.73 -0.56
C ASP A 126 -6.55 -10.15 -0.26
N ILE A 127 -6.48 -9.07 0.54
CA ILE A 127 -5.21 -8.49 0.99
C ILE A 127 -4.40 -9.55 1.75
N ARG A 128 -5.02 -10.23 2.72
CA ARG A 128 -4.35 -11.28 3.49
C ARG A 128 -3.83 -12.39 2.60
N GLN A 129 -4.66 -12.87 1.68
CA GLN A 129 -4.27 -13.96 0.79
C GLN A 129 -3.10 -13.53 -0.10
N GLN A 130 -3.15 -12.35 -0.71
CA GLN A 130 -2.08 -11.84 -1.55
C GLN A 130 -0.76 -11.66 -0.79
N ILE A 131 -0.79 -11.19 0.47
CA ILE A 131 0.40 -11.11 1.32
C ILE A 131 0.94 -12.51 1.64
N VAL A 132 0.07 -13.46 1.99
CA VAL A 132 0.48 -14.86 2.25
C VAL A 132 1.16 -15.46 1.02
N ASP A 133 0.56 -15.32 -0.15
CA ASP A 133 1.09 -15.87 -1.41
C ASP A 133 2.43 -15.23 -1.79
N THR A 134 2.58 -13.93 -1.55
CA THR A 134 3.78 -13.17 -1.91
C THR A 134 4.97 -13.45 -0.97
N TYR A 135 4.71 -13.55 0.33
CA TYR A 135 5.76 -13.50 1.37
C TYR A 135 6.00 -14.82 2.11
N SER A 136 5.12 -15.83 2.01
CA SER A 136 5.32 -17.14 2.68
C SER A 136 6.58 -17.89 2.24
N LYS A 137 7.13 -17.57 1.07
CA LYS A 137 8.43 -18.09 0.61
C LYS A 137 9.61 -17.73 1.53
N PHE A 138 9.48 -16.72 2.38
CA PHE A 138 10.52 -16.30 3.31
C PHE A 138 10.51 -17.09 4.64
N GLY A 139 9.45 -17.84 4.93
CA GLY A 139 9.34 -18.66 6.14
C GLY A 139 7.92 -18.77 6.69
N PRO A 140 7.73 -19.28 7.92
CA PRO A 140 6.44 -19.27 8.58
C PRO A 140 6.04 -17.83 8.96
N GLY A 141 4.75 -17.53 8.87
CA GLY A 141 4.19 -16.26 9.30
C GLY A 141 4.10 -16.16 10.82
N ASN A 142 4.19 -14.94 11.35
CA ASN A 142 4.10 -14.65 12.78
C ASN A 142 2.63 -14.62 13.28
N GLN A 143 1.97 -15.78 13.36
CA GLN A 143 0.53 -15.85 13.71
C GLN A 143 0.29 -16.25 15.18
#